data_AF-A0A2N3G7C2-F1
#
_entry.id   AF-A0A2N3G7C2-F1
#
_cell.length_a   1.000
_cell.length_b   1.000
_cell.length_c   1.000
_cell.angle_alpha   90.00
_cell.angle_beta   90.00
_cell.angle_gamma   90.00
#
_symmetry.space_group_name_H-M   'P 1'
#
loop_
_entity.id
_entity.type
_entity.pdbx_description
1 polymer ?
#
loop_
_entity_poly.entity_id
_entity_poly.type
_entity_poly.pdbx_seq_one_letter_code
_entity_poly.pdbx_strand_id
1 'polypeptide(L)'
;MRLARHRWFIAIAVLVALVLAASIAGFLWWRESARSNSEKRYENIASRDWRRIFDRANLVTVALLKVESLTDLTGVATEASDMTKEIAKIASERKKSEMPRGQKATVARESVALESLGKYLEMLDELALKVNAEELLKTRSLIEDRARVAQANVDDFLASARWLNGNITGDFYSAGSMLQAVIQPVDRAQEEMKSAVFEAVNAFMDADISRHDFDLIWAMLSSKLHMVLGYYKINKENLNVGWKKAWGDKKPVSFYVNKSQISFPGAGSAAVNVIVYTEKSGIRRGKVRLLYENGWKLDSYPFAGFG
;
A
#
# COMPACT_ATOMS: atom_id res chain seq x y z
N MET A 1 -20.09 6.75 -80.58
CA MET A 1 -19.51 5.58 -79.86
C MET A 1 -18.24 5.87 -79.04
N ARG A 2 -17.32 6.77 -79.42
CA ARG A 2 -16.07 7.02 -78.65
C ARG A 2 -16.27 7.66 -77.26
N LEU A 3 -17.23 8.58 -77.11
CA LEU A 3 -17.55 9.24 -75.82
C LEU A 3 -18.10 8.27 -74.76
N ALA A 4 -18.87 7.25 -75.17
CA ALA A 4 -19.45 6.27 -74.25
C ALA A 4 -18.38 5.33 -73.65
N ARG A 5 -17.36 4.93 -74.44
CA ARG A 5 -16.23 4.14 -73.95
C ARG A 5 -15.39 4.93 -72.93
N HIS A 6 -15.17 6.22 -73.18
CA HIS A 6 -14.35 7.03 -72.27
C HIS A 6 -15.02 7.26 -70.91
N ARG A 7 -16.34 7.50 -70.89
CA ARG A 7 -17.12 7.57 -69.65
C ARG A 7 -17.11 6.25 -68.86
N TRP A 8 -17.13 5.11 -69.55
CA TRP A 8 -17.06 3.79 -68.92
C TRP A 8 -15.69 3.52 -68.29
N PHE A 9 -14.59 3.88 -68.96
CA PHE A 9 -13.24 3.78 -68.38
C PHE A 9 -13.06 4.67 -67.14
N ILE A 10 -13.58 5.91 -67.18
CA ILE A 10 -13.55 6.81 -66.02
C ILE A 10 -14.35 6.23 -64.86
N ALA A 11 -15.56 5.69 -65.12
CA ALA A 11 -16.37 5.05 -64.08
C ALA A 11 -15.67 3.86 -63.43
N ILE A 12 -14.98 3.02 -64.21
CA ILE A 12 -14.18 1.90 -63.68
C ILE A 12 -13.00 2.40 -62.85
N ALA A 13 -12.27 3.40 -63.34
CA ALA A 13 -11.14 3.97 -62.61
C ALA A 13 -11.56 4.56 -61.26
N VAL A 14 -12.69 5.26 -61.21
CA VAL A 14 -13.29 5.78 -59.97
C VAL A 14 -13.70 4.64 -59.04
N LEU A 15 -14.33 3.58 -59.56
CA LEU A 15 -14.76 2.43 -58.77
C LEU A 15 -13.56 1.67 -58.17
N VAL A 16 -12.49 1.47 -58.94
CA VAL A 16 -11.23 0.89 -58.45
C VAL A 16 -10.60 1.78 -57.38
N ALA A 17 -10.57 3.10 -57.57
CA ALA A 17 -10.05 4.03 -56.57
C ALA A 17 -10.85 4.01 -55.26
N LEU A 18 -12.19 3.90 -55.33
CA LEU A 18 -13.06 3.77 -54.16
C LEU A 18 -12.84 2.45 -53.41
N VAL A 19 -12.68 1.34 -54.13
CA VAL A 19 -12.37 0.03 -53.51
C VAL A 19 -11.01 0.09 -52.80
N LEU A 20 -9.98 0.65 -53.45
CA LEU A 20 -8.66 0.80 -52.84
C LEU A 20 -8.69 1.72 -51.61
N ALA A 21 -9.41 2.85 -51.67
CA ALA A 21 -9.57 3.75 -50.54
C ALA A 21 -10.28 3.06 -49.35
N ALA A 22 -11.34 2.28 -49.62
CA ALA A 22 -12.04 1.51 -48.60
C ALA A 22 -11.15 0.41 -47.98
N SER A 23 -10.34 -0.29 -48.78
CA SER A 23 -9.38 -1.28 -48.27
C SER A 23 -8.30 -0.64 -47.38
N ILE A 24 -7.77 0.53 -47.77
CA ILE A 24 -6.79 1.27 -46.95
C ILE A 24 -7.43 1.74 -45.64
N ALA A 25 -8.63 2.32 -45.70
CA ALA A 25 -9.35 2.76 -44.51
C ALA A 25 -9.66 1.59 -43.56
N GLY A 26 -10.09 0.44 -44.10
CA GLY A 26 -10.32 -0.78 -43.34
C GLY A 26 -9.04 -1.32 -42.69
N PHE A 27 -7.92 -1.31 -43.41
CA PHE A 27 -6.62 -1.71 -42.86
C PHE A 27 -6.15 -0.78 -41.73
N LEU A 28 -6.28 0.54 -41.91
CA LEU A 28 -5.94 1.52 -40.87
C LEU A 28 -6.82 1.36 -39.64
N TRP A 29 -8.13 1.17 -39.82
CA TRP A 29 -9.06 0.93 -38.71
C TRP A 29 -8.74 -0.38 -37.97
N TRP A 30 -8.47 -1.47 -38.70
CA TRP A 30 -8.06 -2.74 -38.09
C TRP A 30 -6.75 -2.60 -37.31
N ARG A 31 -5.75 -1.90 -37.87
CA ARG A 31 -4.47 -1.66 -37.21
C ARG A 31 -4.62 -0.84 -35.93
N GLU A 32 -5.45 0.19 -35.94
CA GLU A 32 -5.71 1.01 -34.75
C GLU A 32 -6.51 0.24 -33.70
N SER A 33 -7.51 -0.55 -34.12
CA SER A 33 -8.28 -1.43 -33.24
C SER A 33 -7.39 -2.50 -32.58
N ALA A 34 -6.51 -3.15 -33.35
CA ALA A 34 -5.56 -4.12 -32.85
C ALA A 34 -4.59 -3.49 -31.83
N ARG A 35 -4.12 -2.27 -32.10
CA ARG A 35 -3.27 -1.51 -31.17
C ARG A 35 -4.01 -1.21 -29.86
N SER A 36 -5.21 -0.62 -29.93
CA SER A 36 -6.05 -0.33 -28.77
C SER A 36 -6.33 -1.58 -27.94
N ASN A 37 -6.61 -2.72 -28.58
CA ASN A 37 -6.85 -3.98 -27.88
C ASN A 37 -5.60 -4.51 -27.19
N SER A 38 -4.42 -4.39 -27.81
CA SER A 38 -3.14 -4.78 -27.20
C SER A 38 -2.80 -3.92 -25.97
N GLU A 39 -3.07 -2.62 -26.03
CA GLU A 39 -2.83 -1.67 -24.94
C GLU A 39 -3.76 -1.98 -23.76
N LYS A 40 -5.08 -2.12 -24.00
CA LYS A 40 -6.05 -2.53 -22.97
C LYS A 40 -5.71 -3.87 -22.34
N ARG A 41 -5.23 -4.84 -23.13
CA ARG A 41 -4.82 -6.15 -22.61
C ARG A 41 -3.64 -6.01 -21.65
N TYR A 42 -2.65 -5.20 -22.00
CA TYR A 42 -1.52 -4.92 -21.11
C TYR A 42 -1.98 -4.26 -19.81
N GLU A 43 -2.80 -3.19 -19.90
CA GLU A 43 -3.34 -2.48 -18.73
C GLU A 43 -4.10 -3.42 -17.78
N ASN A 44 -4.93 -4.31 -18.32
CA ASN A 44 -5.66 -5.29 -17.52
C ASN A 44 -4.74 -6.28 -16.80
N ILE A 45 -3.72 -6.79 -17.50
CA ILE A 45 -2.76 -7.74 -16.92
C ILE A 45 -1.95 -7.04 -15.83
N ALA A 46 -1.35 -5.89 -16.14
CA ALA A 46 -0.56 -5.14 -15.19
C ALA A 46 -1.39 -4.66 -13.99
N SER A 47 -2.66 -4.26 -14.18
CA SER A 47 -3.57 -3.94 -13.06
C SER A 47 -3.77 -5.09 -12.11
N ARG A 48 -3.98 -6.30 -12.63
CA ARG A 48 -4.14 -7.51 -11.83
C ARG A 48 -2.85 -7.85 -11.09
N ASP A 49 -1.72 -7.80 -11.78
CA ASP A 49 -0.42 -8.20 -11.24
C ASP A 49 0.03 -7.21 -10.15
N TRP A 50 -0.08 -5.89 -10.39
CA TRP A 50 0.25 -4.87 -9.40
C TRP A 50 -0.71 -4.83 -8.21
N ARG A 51 -2.00 -5.16 -8.39
CA ARG A 51 -2.89 -5.37 -7.25
C ARG A 51 -2.35 -6.44 -6.30
N ARG A 52 -1.86 -7.58 -6.84
CA ARG A 52 -1.23 -8.62 -6.01
C ARG A 52 0.04 -8.14 -5.34
N ILE A 53 0.86 -7.34 -6.02
CA ILE A 53 2.06 -6.73 -5.44
C ILE A 53 1.68 -5.82 -4.27
N PHE A 54 0.66 -4.97 -4.42
CA PHE A 54 0.17 -4.11 -3.33
C PHE A 54 -0.33 -4.91 -2.13
N ASP A 55 -1.10 -5.98 -2.38
CA ASP A 55 -1.59 -6.87 -1.33
C ASP A 55 -0.44 -7.58 -0.60
N ARG A 56 0.58 -8.07 -1.32
CA ARG A 56 1.77 -8.70 -0.73
C ARG A 56 2.66 -7.71 0.03
N ALA A 57 2.84 -6.50 -0.49
CA ALA A 57 3.57 -5.45 0.21
C ALA A 57 2.92 -5.13 1.57
N ASN A 58 1.59 -5.22 1.66
CA ASN A 58 0.86 -5.07 2.92
C ASN A 58 1.20 -6.19 3.92
N LEU A 59 1.36 -7.44 3.46
CA LEU A 59 1.76 -8.56 4.32
C LEU A 59 3.20 -8.40 4.85
N VAL A 60 4.15 -8.02 3.98
CA VAL A 60 5.53 -7.70 4.40
C VAL A 60 5.53 -6.59 5.43
N THR A 61 4.72 -5.54 5.23
CA THR A 61 4.62 -4.43 6.19
C THR A 61 4.04 -4.90 7.53
N VAL A 62 3.04 -5.78 7.51
CA VAL A 62 2.48 -6.39 8.73
C VAL A 62 3.53 -7.22 9.46
N ALA A 63 4.34 -8.00 8.73
CA ALA A 63 5.43 -8.77 9.33
C ALA A 63 6.47 -7.84 9.97
N LEU A 64 6.87 -6.77 9.30
CA LEU A 64 7.81 -5.77 9.83
C LEU A 64 7.27 -5.10 11.11
N LEU A 65 5.98 -4.73 11.12
CA LEU A 65 5.34 -4.11 12.29
C LEU A 65 5.20 -5.07 13.48
N LYS A 66 5.31 -6.38 13.27
CA LYS A 66 5.26 -7.42 14.31
C LYS A 66 6.64 -7.78 14.88
N VAL A 67 7.72 -7.21 14.35
CA VAL A 67 9.06 -7.51 14.89
C VAL A 67 9.20 -6.86 16.26
N GLU A 68 9.27 -7.68 17.30
CA GLU A 68 9.51 -7.25 18.69
C GLU A 68 10.97 -7.50 19.08
N SER A 69 11.58 -8.50 18.48
CA SER A 69 12.93 -8.98 18.75
C SER A 69 13.61 -9.48 17.47
N LEU A 70 14.92 -9.72 17.52
CA LEU A 70 15.69 -10.25 16.39
C LEU A 70 15.25 -11.67 15.97
N THR A 71 14.60 -12.43 16.87
CA THR A 71 14.09 -13.76 16.55
C THR A 71 12.81 -13.75 15.71
N ASP A 72 12.14 -12.60 15.61
CA ASP A 72 10.85 -12.46 14.89
C ASP A 72 11.05 -12.15 13.39
N LEU A 73 12.30 -12.05 12.93
CA LEU A 73 12.63 -11.74 11.52
C LEU A 73 12.24 -12.85 10.55
N THR A 74 11.99 -14.08 11.03
CA THR A 74 11.56 -15.20 10.20
C THR A 74 10.24 -14.93 9.46
N GLY A 75 9.30 -14.23 10.09
CA GLY A 75 8.05 -13.81 9.45
C GLY A 75 8.28 -12.79 8.34
N VAL A 76 9.20 -11.84 8.55
CA VAL A 76 9.58 -10.84 7.53
C VAL A 76 10.21 -11.53 6.34
N ALA A 77 11.17 -12.44 6.58
CA ALA A 77 11.84 -13.16 5.51
C ALA A 77 10.88 -14.04 4.70
N THR A 78 9.96 -14.74 5.36
CA THR A 78 8.95 -15.55 4.69
C THR A 78 8.09 -14.72 3.73
N GLU A 79 7.52 -13.61 4.20
CA GLU A 79 6.69 -12.74 3.36
C GLU A 79 7.50 -12.04 2.26
N ALA A 80 8.74 -11.65 2.55
CA ALA A 80 9.64 -11.04 1.58
C ALA A 80 10.01 -12.03 0.46
N SER A 81 10.37 -13.27 0.81
CA SER A 81 10.70 -14.35 -0.12
C SER A 81 9.51 -14.68 -1.04
N ASP A 82 8.30 -14.78 -0.48
CA ASP A 82 7.09 -15.03 -1.24
C ASP A 82 6.76 -13.89 -2.22
N MET A 83 6.94 -12.64 -1.80
CA MET A 83 6.78 -11.49 -2.67
C MET A 83 7.84 -11.44 -3.78
N THR A 84 9.10 -11.78 -3.47
CA THR A 84 10.18 -11.90 -4.47
C THR A 84 9.85 -12.94 -5.53
N LYS A 85 9.31 -14.11 -5.15
CA LYS A 85 8.87 -15.14 -6.11
C LYS A 85 7.75 -14.64 -7.03
N GLU A 86 6.77 -13.91 -6.49
CA GLU A 86 5.67 -13.36 -7.30
C GLU A 86 6.20 -12.28 -8.27
N ILE A 87 7.12 -11.41 -7.82
CA ILE A 87 7.77 -10.41 -8.69
C ILE A 87 8.56 -11.10 -9.81
N ALA A 88 9.35 -12.12 -9.48
CA ALA A 88 10.13 -12.88 -10.47
C ALA A 88 9.22 -13.55 -11.52
N LYS A 89 8.07 -14.08 -11.07
CA LYS A 89 7.05 -14.65 -11.95
C LYS A 89 6.46 -13.58 -12.88
N ILE A 90 6.03 -12.44 -12.36
CA ILE A 90 5.49 -11.32 -13.15
C ILE A 90 6.52 -10.83 -14.17
N ALA A 91 7.77 -10.63 -13.73
CA ALA A 91 8.85 -10.19 -14.61
C ALA A 91 9.14 -11.20 -15.74
N SER A 92 9.10 -12.50 -15.44
CA SER A 92 9.26 -13.58 -16.42
C SER A 92 8.10 -13.64 -17.43
N GLU A 93 6.86 -13.53 -16.95
CA GLU A 93 5.66 -13.49 -17.80
C GLU A 93 5.66 -12.24 -18.70
N ARG A 94 6.12 -11.09 -18.17
CA ARG A 94 6.24 -9.84 -18.93
C ARG A 94 7.28 -9.94 -20.04
N LYS A 95 8.44 -10.56 -19.77
CA LYS A 95 9.48 -10.80 -20.79
C LYS A 95 9.00 -11.68 -21.96
N LYS A 96 8.06 -12.59 -21.72
CA LYS A 96 7.48 -13.48 -22.75
C LYS A 96 6.34 -12.84 -23.54
N SER A 97 5.79 -11.73 -23.06
CA SER A 97 4.64 -11.07 -23.67
C SER A 97 5.08 -10.04 -24.72
N GLU A 98 4.38 -9.98 -25.85
CA GLU A 98 4.64 -8.95 -26.86
C GLU A 98 4.31 -7.55 -26.30
N MET A 99 5.26 -6.62 -26.40
CA MET A 99 5.13 -5.28 -25.82
C MET A 99 4.27 -4.38 -26.73
N PRO A 100 3.21 -3.73 -26.21
CA PRO A 100 2.45 -2.77 -26.99
C PRO A 100 3.34 -1.59 -27.37
N ARG A 101 3.35 -1.20 -28.66
CA ARG A 101 4.22 -0.11 -29.14
C ARG A 101 3.96 1.22 -28.42
N GLY A 102 2.71 1.52 -28.07
CA GLY A 102 2.33 2.73 -27.33
C GLY A 102 2.73 2.74 -25.85
N GLN A 103 3.08 1.59 -25.28
CA GLN A 103 3.37 1.43 -23.85
C GLN A 103 4.84 1.08 -23.56
N LYS A 104 5.74 1.15 -24.56
CA LYS A 104 7.16 0.76 -24.39
C LYS A 104 7.85 1.44 -23.21
N ALA A 105 7.64 2.75 -23.03
CA ALA A 105 8.23 3.50 -21.93
C ALA A 105 7.66 3.03 -20.57
N THR A 106 6.35 2.83 -20.48
CA THR A 106 5.65 2.32 -19.29
C THR A 106 6.16 0.93 -18.90
N VAL A 107 6.31 0.02 -19.88
CA VAL A 107 6.84 -1.34 -19.66
C VAL A 107 8.30 -1.33 -19.20
N ALA A 108 9.12 -0.42 -19.75
CA ALA A 108 10.51 -0.26 -19.30
C ALA A 108 10.56 0.20 -17.84
N ARG A 109 9.73 1.18 -17.46
CA ARG A 109 9.58 1.62 -16.06
C ARG A 109 9.07 0.52 -15.15
N GLU A 110 8.06 -0.25 -15.58
CA GLU A 110 7.57 -1.43 -14.85
C GLU A 110 8.70 -2.40 -14.54
N SER A 111 9.55 -2.68 -15.53
CA SER A 111 10.68 -3.60 -15.39
C SER A 111 11.69 -3.11 -14.36
N VAL A 112 12.03 -1.81 -14.38
CA VAL A 112 12.94 -1.18 -13.41
C VAL A 112 12.34 -1.18 -11.99
N ALA A 113 11.03 -0.91 -11.89
CA ALA A 113 10.31 -0.96 -10.62
C ALA A 113 10.31 -2.36 -10.01
N LEU A 114 9.95 -3.38 -10.81
CA LEU A 114 9.96 -4.79 -10.38
C LEU A 114 11.35 -5.26 -9.96
N GLU A 115 12.40 -4.92 -10.73
CA GLU A 115 13.78 -5.28 -10.40
C GLU A 115 14.24 -4.63 -9.07
N SER A 116 13.94 -3.35 -8.89
CA SER A 116 14.35 -2.61 -7.69
C SER A 116 13.60 -3.11 -6.46
N LEU A 117 12.32 -3.41 -6.61
CA LEU A 117 11.50 -3.99 -5.56
C LEU A 117 11.98 -5.39 -5.18
N GLY A 118 12.30 -6.24 -6.17
CA GLY A 118 12.88 -7.56 -5.94
C GLY A 118 14.18 -7.50 -5.16
N LYS A 119 15.12 -6.63 -5.54
CA LYS A 119 16.40 -6.43 -4.83
C LYS A 119 16.22 -5.95 -3.38
N TYR A 120 15.22 -5.10 -3.13
CA TYR A 120 14.89 -4.67 -1.77
C TYR A 120 14.36 -5.84 -0.94
N LEU A 121 13.47 -6.67 -1.50
CA LEU A 121 12.88 -7.81 -0.81
C LEU A 121 13.89 -8.95 -0.59
N GLU A 122 14.77 -9.24 -1.54
CA GLU A 122 15.90 -10.16 -1.35
C GLU A 122 16.74 -9.76 -0.15
N MET A 123 17.02 -8.46 0.00
CA MET A 123 17.74 -7.95 1.16
C MET A 123 16.96 -8.19 2.46
N LEU A 124 15.64 -8.01 2.47
CA LEU A 124 14.82 -8.31 3.66
C LEU A 124 14.77 -9.80 3.99
N ASP A 125 14.73 -10.67 2.97
CA ASP A 125 14.79 -12.14 3.11
C ASP A 125 16.10 -12.57 3.78
N GLU A 126 17.22 -11.98 3.34
CA GLU A 126 18.55 -12.22 3.93
C GLU A 126 18.70 -11.74 5.38
N LEU A 127 17.84 -10.84 5.88
CA LEU A 127 17.97 -10.34 7.26
C LEU A 127 17.75 -11.42 8.30
N ALA A 128 16.86 -12.38 8.04
CA ALA A 128 16.64 -13.49 8.96
C ALA A 128 17.88 -14.40 9.10
N LEU A 129 18.83 -14.31 8.16
CA LEU A 129 20.10 -15.05 8.23
C LEU A 129 21.18 -14.27 9.01
N LYS A 130 21.00 -12.96 9.22
CA LYS A 130 21.95 -12.04 9.84
C LYS A 130 21.45 -11.61 11.23
N VAL A 131 21.13 -12.57 12.10
CA VAL A 131 20.46 -12.40 13.43
C VAL A 131 21.32 -11.68 14.48
N ASN A 132 22.36 -10.96 14.05
CA ASN A 132 23.29 -10.22 14.88
C ASN A 132 22.96 -8.71 14.84
N ALA A 133 22.76 -8.10 16.01
CA ALA A 133 22.45 -6.66 16.13
C ALA A 133 23.50 -5.74 15.48
N GLU A 134 24.78 -6.07 15.57
CA GLU A 134 25.88 -5.30 14.98
C GLU A 134 25.86 -5.36 13.45
N GLU A 135 25.57 -6.53 12.87
CA GLU A 135 25.39 -6.69 11.42
C GLU A 135 24.14 -5.96 10.93
N LEU A 136 23.04 -5.99 11.68
CA LEU A 136 21.82 -5.27 11.33
C LEU A 136 22.04 -3.75 11.35
N LEU A 137 22.80 -3.22 12.32
CA LEU A 137 23.20 -1.81 12.33
C LEU A 137 24.00 -1.43 11.09
N LYS A 138 24.96 -2.27 10.68
CA LYS A 138 25.79 -2.04 9.48
C LYS A 138 24.98 -2.15 8.19
N THR A 139 23.98 -3.04 8.16
CA THR A 139 23.16 -3.30 6.96
C THR A 139 22.00 -2.29 6.83
N ARG A 140 21.66 -1.57 7.91
CA ARG A 140 20.56 -0.60 7.94
C ARG A 140 20.60 0.42 6.81
N SER A 141 21.72 1.12 6.62
CA SER A 141 21.83 2.15 5.59
C SER A 141 21.62 1.57 4.19
N LEU A 142 22.10 0.34 3.97
CA LEU A 142 21.92 -0.36 2.71
C LEU A 142 20.45 -0.75 2.47
N ILE A 143 19.72 -1.18 3.51
CA ILE A 143 18.27 -1.44 3.44
C ILE A 143 17.52 -0.15 3.10
N GLU A 144 17.84 0.95 3.79
CA GLU A 144 17.19 2.25 3.57
C GLU A 144 17.46 2.80 2.16
N ASP A 145 18.69 2.66 1.65
CA ASP A 145 19.03 3.04 0.28
C ASP A 145 18.29 2.19 -0.75
N ARG A 146 18.22 0.86 -0.56
CA ARG A 146 17.46 -0.03 -1.44
C ARG A 146 15.97 0.29 -1.41
N ALA A 147 15.42 0.56 -0.23
CA ALA A 147 14.03 0.96 -0.06
C ALA A 147 13.74 2.27 -0.80
N ARG A 148 14.60 3.28 -0.66
CA ARG A 148 14.47 4.57 -1.35
C ARG A 148 14.51 4.42 -2.87
N VAL A 149 15.43 3.61 -3.40
CA VAL A 149 15.52 3.35 -4.85
C VAL A 149 14.30 2.58 -5.34
N ALA A 150 13.85 1.56 -4.61
CA ALA A 150 12.64 0.82 -4.94
C ALA A 150 11.40 1.73 -4.95
N GLN A 151 11.25 2.59 -3.94
CA GLN A 151 10.16 3.56 -3.86
C GLN A 151 10.18 4.52 -5.05
N ALA A 152 11.31 5.15 -5.35
CA ALA A 152 11.43 6.10 -6.46
C ALA A 152 11.08 5.45 -7.81
N ASN A 153 11.53 4.21 -8.04
CA ASN A 153 11.26 3.50 -9.29
C ASN A 153 9.79 3.02 -9.39
N VAL A 154 9.18 2.61 -8.29
CA VAL A 154 7.74 2.32 -8.24
C VAL A 154 6.93 3.58 -8.48
N ASP A 155 7.28 4.70 -7.86
CA ASP A 155 6.59 5.98 -8.03
C ASP A 155 6.69 6.50 -9.48
N ASP A 156 7.85 6.40 -10.14
CA ASP A 156 8.01 6.76 -11.57
C ASP A 156 7.15 5.86 -12.47
N PHE A 157 7.11 4.55 -12.18
CA PHE A 157 6.22 3.64 -12.90
C PHE A 157 4.75 4.02 -12.71
N LEU A 158 4.27 4.20 -11.48
CA LEU A 158 2.87 4.55 -11.19
C LEU A 158 2.49 5.92 -11.79
N ALA A 159 3.40 6.90 -11.78
CA ALA A 159 3.18 8.19 -12.43
C ALA A 159 2.97 8.06 -13.95
N SER A 160 3.60 7.05 -14.57
CA SER A 160 3.44 6.72 -16.00
C SER A 160 2.23 5.83 -16.29
N ALA A 161 1.84 4.98 -15.35
CA ALA A 161 0.72 4.05 -15.44
C ALA A 161 -0.49 4.58 -14.67
N ARG A 162 -0.97 5.79 -15.02
CA ARG A 162 -2.06 6.49 -14.29
C ARG A 162 -3.40 5.74 -14.23
N TRP A 163 -3.58 4.71 -15.06
CA TRP A 163 -4.73 3.80 -15.04
C TRP A 163 -4.65 2.78 -13.90
N LEU A 164 -3.48 2.61 -13.26
CA LEU A 164 -3.33 1.84 -12.02
C LEU A 164 -3.87 2.64 -10.84
N ASN A 165 -4.88 2.07 -10.18
CA ASN A 165 -5.37 2.58 -8.91
C ASN A 165 -4.76 1.76 -7.77
N GLY A 166 -3.73 2.31 -7.13
CA GLY A 166 -3.10 1.72 -5.95
C GLY A 166 -1.74 2.33 -5.64
N ASN A 167 -1.21 2.03 -4.47
CA ASN A 167 0.13 2.41 -4.06
C ASN A 167 0.70 1.36 -3.09
N ILE A 168 2.02 1.37 -2.94
CA ILE A 168 2.69 0.72 -1.82
C ILE A 168 2.85 1.77 -0.72
N THR A 169 2.36 1.48 0.48
CA THR A 169 2.42 2.44 1.60
C THR A 169 3.87 2.72 2.00
N GLY A 170 4.20 3.96 2.36
CA GLY A 170 5.55 4.35 2.80
C GLY A 170 6.14 3.50 3.94
N ASP A 171 5.28 2.96 4.81
CA ASP A 171 5.68 2.02 5.88
C ASP A 171 6.43 0.78 5.34
N PHE A 172 6.10 0.31 4.14
CA PHE A 172 6.78 -0.83 3.50
C PHE A 172 8.26 -0.54 3.24
N TYR A 173 8.59 0.72 2.93
CA TYR A 173 9.96 1.18 2.66
C TYR A 173 10.70 1.61 3.95
N SER A 174 10.06 1.49 5.11
CA SER A 174 10.59 1.96 6.39
C SER A 174 11.27 0.86 7.22
N ALA A 175 11.54 -0.31 6.62
CA ALA A 175 12.08 -1.49 7.32
C ALA A 175 13.34 -1.18 8.13
N GLY A 176 14.30 -0.42 7.58
CA GLY A 176 15.54 -0.06 8.28
C GLY A 176 15.29 0.67 9.61
N SER A 177 14.33 1.60 9.62
CA SER A 177 13.94 2.33 10.83
C SER A 177 13.17 1.46 11.83
N MET A 178 12.28 0.59 11.34
CA MET A 178 11.51 -0.34 12.18
C MET A 178 12.41 -1.35 12.88
N LEU A 179 13.41 -1.87 12.17
CA LEU A 179 14.40 -2.80 12.71
C LEU A 179 15.34 -2.12 13.69
N GLN A 180 15.69 -0.84 13.46
CA GLN A 180 16.50 -0.08 14.40
C GLN A 180 15.83 0.04 15.77
N ALA A 181 14.51 0.24 15.80
CA ALA A 181 13.76 0.35 17.05
C ALA A 181 13.83 -0.91 17.92
N VAL A 182 14.10 -2.08 17.33
CA VAL A 182 14.22 -3.38 18.01
C VAL A 182 15.60 -3.59 18.64
N ILE A 183 16.64 -3.01 18.07
CA ILE A 183 18.05 -3.22 18.48
C ILE A 183 18.61 -2.11 19.37
N GLN A 184 17.93 -0.97 19.47
CA GLN A 184 18.39 0.09 20.37
C GLN A 184 18.16 -0.32 21.83
N PRO A 185 19.17 -0.17 22.71
CA PRO A 185 18.98 -0.38 24.13
C PRO A 185 17.92 0.61 24.63
N VAL A 186 16.86 0.08 25.24
CA VAL A 186 15.75 0.91 25.72
C VAL A 186 16.14 1.50 27.07
N ASP A 187 16.08 2.83 27.18
CA ASP A 187 16.14 3.51 28.46
C ASP A 187 14.97 3.03 29.33
N ARG A 188 15.23 2.67 30.59
CA ARG A 188 14.21 2.18 31.51
C ARG A 188 13.05 3.16 31.66
N ALA A 189 13.33 4.46 31.70
CA ALA A 189 12.28 5.48 31.75
C ALA A 189 11.42 5.48 30.47
N GLN A 190 12.05 5.30 29.31
CA GLN A 190 11.36 5.16 28.03
C GLN A 190 10.53 3.88 27.96
N GLU A 191 11.00 2.78 28.53
CA GLU A 191 10.28 1.51 28.57
C GLU A 191 9.01 1.58 29.44
N GLU A 192 9.09 2.25 30.58
CA GLU A 192 7.93 2.53 31.45
C GLU A 192 6.91 3.42 30.73
N MET A 193 7.36 4.47 30.03
CA MET A 193 6.49 5.31 29.20
C MET A 193 5.84 4.50 28.06
N LYS A 194 6.60 3.65 27.36
CA LYS A 194 6.07 2.76 26.33
C LYS A 194 5.04 1.77 26.91
N SER A 195 5.25 1.23 28.12
CA SER A 195 4.28 0.37 28.80
C SER A 195 2.95 1.10 29.02
N ALA A 196 3.00 2.31 29.59
CA ALA A 196 1.80 3.09 29.86
C ALA A 196 1.02 3.45 28.57
N VAL A 197 1.74 3.78 27.49
CA VAL A 197 1.12 4.03 26.17
C VAL A 197 0.51 2.75 25.61
N PHE A 198 1.23 1.63 25.67
CA PHE A 198 0.75 0.32 25.19
C PHE A 198 -0.53 -0.11 25.92
N GLU A 199 -0.55 0.01 27.24
CA GLU A 199 -1.73 -0.28 28.07
C GLU A 199 -2.91 0.61 27.71
N ALA A 200 -2.69 1.93 27.52
CA ALA A 200 -3.75 2.84 27.12
C ALA A 200 -4.31 2.52 25.73
N VAL A 201 -3.46 2.20 24.75
CA VAL A 201 -3.93 1.79 23.41
C VAL A 201 -4.67 0.46 23.49
N ASN A 202 -4.15 -0.54 24.20
CA ASN A 202 -4.85 -1.82 24.36
C ASN A 202 -6.20 -1.67 25.05
N ALA A 203 -6.28 -0.89 26.13
CA ALA A 203 -7.53 -0.63 26.82
C ALA A 203 -8.56 0.03 25.88
N PHE A 204 -8.12 0.98 25.05
CA PHE A 204 -8.96 1.62 24.06
C PHE A 204 -9.43 0.63 22.97
N MET A 205 -8.49 -0.10 22.37
CA MET A 205 -8.77 -1.04 21.27
C MET A 205 -9.68 -2.18 21.75
N ASP A 206 -9.48 -2.66 22.97
CA ASP A 206 -10.32 -3.68 23.59
C ASP A 206 -11.73 -3.14 23.91
N ALA A 207 -11.83 -1.88 24.37
CA ALA A 207 -13.12 -1.21 24.57
C ALA A 207 -13.90 -1.07 23.25
N ASP A 208 -13.22 -0.72 22.15
CA ASP A 208 -13.82 -0.55 20.82
C ASP A 208 -14.22 -1.88 20.16
N ILE A 209 -13.26 -2.82 20.10
CA ILE A 209 -13.38 -4.05 19.29
C ILE A 209 -14.03 -5.18 20.08
N SER A 210 -13.58 -5.46 21.31
CA SER A 210 -14.00 -6.65 22.06
C SER A 210 -15.23 -6.38 22.92
N ARG A 211 -15.22 -5.30 23.70
CA ARG A 211 -16.24 -5.01 24.71
C ARG A 211 -17.36 -4.11 24.22
N HIS A 212 -17.13 -3.37 23.14
CA HIS A 212 -18.05 -2.32 22.65
C HIS A 212 -18.45 -1.32 23.75
N ASP A 213 -17.52 -1.01 24.65
CA ASP A 213 -17.67 -0.14 25.80
C ASP A 213 -17.43 1.32 25.41
N PHE A 214 -18.48 1.96 24.90
CA PHE A 214 -18.40 3.33 24.42
C PHE A 214 -18.19 4.36 25.54
N ASP A 215 -18.55 4.02 26.77
CA ASP A 215 -18.37 4.91 27.92
C ASP A 215 -16.88 5.09 28.21
N LEU A 216 -16.13 3.99 28.17
CA LEU A 216 -14.68 4.03 28.27
C LEU A 216 -14.04 4.73 27.07
N ILE A 217 -14.47 4.44 25.84
CA ILE A 217 -13.97 5.14 24.63
C ILE A 217 -14.12 6.66 24.79
N TRP A 218 -15.32 7.12 25.17
CA TRP A 218 -15.61 8.55 25.37
C TRP A 218 -14.70 9.17 26.44
N ALA A 219 -14.50 8.49 27.56
CA ALA A 219 -13.61 8.93 28.64
C ALA A 219 -12.13 8.96 28.24
N MET A 220 -11.74 8.18 27.23
CA MET A 220 -10.37 8.11 26.72
C MET A 220 -10.08 9.13 25.62
N LEU A 221 -11.07 9.84 25.08
CA LEU A 221 -10.84 10.93 24.13
C LEU A 221 -10.14 12.11 24.83
N SER A 222 -9.19 12.73 24.14
CA SER A 222 -8.51 13.94 24.62
C SER A 222 -9.45 15.13 24.72
N SER A 223 -9.08 16.10 25.57
CA SER A 223 -9.77 17.38 25.71
C SER A 223 -9.95 18.09 24.36
N LYS A 224 -8.93 18.02 23.50
CA LYS A 224 -8.94 18.54 22.13
C LYS A 224 -9.99 17.86 21.26
N LEU A 225 -10.10 16.53 21.29
CA LEU A 225 -11.17 15.83 20.56
C LEU A 225 -12.54 16.21 21.09
N HIS A 226 -12.73 16.27 22.41
CA HIS A 226 -13.99 16.74 23.00
C HIS A 226 -14.37 18.16 22.55
N MET A 227 -13.40 19.07 22.46
CA MET A 227 -13.62 20.43 21.96
C MET A 227 -14.08 20.44 20.50
N VAL A 228 -13.42 19.65 19.63
CA VAL A 228 -13.80 19.53 18.21
C VAL A 228 -15.19 18.94 18.06
N LEU A 229 -15.49 17.87 18.80
CA LEU A 229 -16.81 17.24 18.81
C LEU A 229 -17.88 18.23 19.30
N GLY A 230 -17.60 18.99 20.36
CA GLY A 230 -18.47 20.04 20.88
C GLY A 230 -18.74 21.16 19.87
N TYR A 231 -17.73 21.59 19.11
CA TYR A 231 -17.89 22.57 18.03
C TYR A 231 -18.90 22.10 16.97
N TYR A 232 -18.89 20.81 16.63
CA TYR A 232 -19.85 20.18 15.71
C TYR A 232 -21.15 19.72 16.39
N LYS A 233 -21.38 20.05 17.66
CA LYS A 233 -22.54 19.62 18.47
C LYS A 233 -22.69 18.09 18.53
N ILE A 234 -21.56 17.38 18.46
CA ILE A 234 -21.49 15.93 18.62
C ILE A 234 -21.39 15.65 20.13
N ASN A 235 -22.37 14.92 20.66
CA ASN A 235 -22.42 14.44 22.03
C ASN A 235 -22.10 12.94 22.08
N LYS A 236 -22.09 12.38 23.27
CA LYS A 236 -21.74 10.96 23.46
C LYS A 236 -22.70 10.03 22.73
N GLU A 237 -24.00 10.32 22.80
CA GLU A 237 -25.06 9.48 22.24
C GLU A 237 -24.99 9.44 20.71
N ASN A 238 -24.89 10.59 20.06
CA ASN A 238 -24.81 10.65 18.60
C ASN A 238 -23.44 10.19 18.08
N LEU A 239 -22.36 10.37 18.85
CA LEU A 239 -21.05 9.79 18.52
C LEU A 239 -21.11 8.26 18.56
N ASN A 240 -21.72 7.65 19.57
CA ASN A 240 -21.86 6.19 19.68
C ASN A 240 -22.57 5.59 18.46
N VAL A 241 -23.70 6.21 18.07
CA VAL A 241 -24.46 5.78 16.88
C VAL A 241 -23.60 5.86 15.62
N GLY A 242 -22.91 6.99 15.43
CA GLY A 242 -22.03 7.17 14.28
C GLY A 242 -20.80 6.26 14.30
N TRP A 243 -20.25 5.96 15.47
CA TRP A 243 -19.10 5.08 15.66
C TRP A 243 -19.41 3.64 15.26
N LYS A 244 -20.55 3.11 15.72
CA LYS A 244 -21.04 1.79 15.30
C LYS A 244 -21.30 1.74 13.80
N LYS A 245 -21.85 2.82 13.24
CA LYS A 245 -22.09 2.93 11.79
C LYS A 245 -20.79 3.00 10.99
N ALA A 246 -19.75 3.67 11.49
CA ALA A 246 -18.45 3.82 10.82
C ALA A 246 -17.76 2.47 10.58
N TRP A 247 -17.98 1.49 11.44
CA TRP A 247 -17.49 0.13 11.22
C TRP A 247 -18.25 -0.63 10.13
N GLY A 248 -19.57 -0.41 10.02
CA GLY A 248 -20.41 -1.03 8.98
C GLY A 248 -20.17 -2.54 8.82
N ASP A 249 -20.03 -3.00 7.57
CA ASP A 249 -19.67 -4.39 7.22
C ASP A 249 -18.19 -4.74 7.47
N LYS A 250 -17.36 -3.76 7.83
CA LYS A 250 -15.90 -3.91 8.04
C LYS A 250 -15.59 -4.04 9.52
N LYS A 251 -16.43 -4.79 10.24
CA LYS A 251 -16.31 -4.95 11.69
C LYS A 251 -14.93 -5.55 12.02
N PRO A 252 -14.18 -4.92 12.93
CA PRO A 252 -12.94 -5.48 13.43
C PRO A 252 -13.24 -6.64 14.36
N VAL A 253 -12.44 -7.70 14.29
CA VAL A 253 -12.55 -8.89 15.14
C VAL A 253 -11.37 -9.05 16.09
N SER A 254 -10.23 -8.48 15.74
CA SER A 254 -9.05 -8.46 16.59
C SER A 254 -8.12 -7.33 16.18
N PHE A 255 -7.11 -7.10 16.98
CA PHE A 255 -6.08 -6.12 16.71
C PHE A 255 -4.74 -6.60 17.23
N TYR A 256 -3.68 -5.91 16.81
CA TYR A 256 -2.33 -6.10 17.29
C TYR A 256 -1.64 -4.74 17.45
N VAL A 257 -0.97 -4.57 18.57
CA VAL A 257 -0.19 -3.38 18.92
C VAL A 257 1.21 -3.86 19.25
N ASN A 258 2.23 -3.24 18.67
CA ASN A 258 3.62 -3.55 19.00
C ASN A 258 4.21 -2.42 19.85
N LYS A 259 4.69 -2.77 21.04
CA LYS A 259 5.33 -1.84 21.97
C LYS A 259 6.63 -1.26 21.41
N SER A 260 7.39 -2.03 20.62
CA SER A 260 8.64 -1.58 19.98
C SER A 260 8.40 -0.44 19.00
N GLN A 261 7.20 -0.37 18.42
CA GLN A 261 6.79 0.62 17.41
C GLN A 261 6.14 1.88 18.02
N ILE A 262 6.19 2.04 19.35
CA ILE A 262 5.73 3.26 20.03
C ILE A 262 6.80 4.35 19.89
N SER A 263 6.38 5.50 19.36
CA SER A 263 7.23 6.68 19.17
C SER A 263 6.69 7.89 19.95
N PHE A 264 7.59 8.79 20.34
CA PHE A 264 7.28 10.02 21.07
C PHE A 264 7.69 11.24 20.22
N PRO A 265 6.84 11.67 19.26
CA PRO A 265 7.19 12.74 18.32
C PRO A 265 7.29 14.13 18.96
N GLY A 266 6.82 14.29 20.20
CA GLY A 266 6.89 15.54 20.95
C GLY A 266 6.60 15.31 22.44
N ALA A 267 6.90 16.32 23.26
CA ALA A 267 6.62 16.27 24.69
C ALA A 267 5.12 16.03 24.94
N GLY A 268 4.80 15.00 25.74
CA GLY A 268 3.42 14.63 26.05
C GLY A 268 2.64 14.05 24.87
N SER A 269 3.29 13.63 23.78
CA SER A 269 2.65 12.99 22.63
C SER A 269 3.26 11.63 22.34
N ALA A 270 2.40 10.67 21.99
CA ALA A 270 2.81 9.36 21.54
C ALA A 270 2.09 8.97 20.25
N ALA A 271 2.74 8.16 19.43
CA ALA A 271 2.15 7.59 18.22
C ALA A 271 2.46 6.10 18.14
N VAL A 272 1.44 5.31 17.84
CA VAL A 272 1.48 3.85 17.83
C VAL A 272 0.86 3.33 16.54
N ASN A 273 1.59 2.46 15.84
CA ASN A 273 1.04 1.74 14.71
C ASN A 273 0.19 0.56 15.22
N VAL A 274 -1.06 0.51 14.78
CA VAL A 274 -2.01 -0.54 15.14
C VAL A 274 -2.42 -1.30 13.89
N ILE A 275 -2.52 -2.61 14.02
CA ILE A 275 -3.02 -3.52 12.99
C ILE A 275 -4.39 -4.00 13.45
N VAL A 276 -5.40 -3.86 12.61
CA VAL A 276 -6.78 -4.29 12.87
C VAL A 276 -7.17 -5.35 11.85
N TYR A 277 -7.69 -6.48 12.33
CA TYR A 277 -8.18 -7.57 11.50
C TYR A 277 -9.69 -7.46 11.41
N THR A 278 -10.22 -7.54 10.19
CA THR A 278 -11.67 -7.42 9.94
C THR A 278 -12.21 -8.70 9.33
N GLU A 279 -13.47 -9.02 9.61
CA GLU A 279 -14.15 -10.25 9.15
C GLU A 279 -14.14 -10.39 7.61
N LYS A 280 -14.50 -9.32 6.89
CA LYS A 280 -14.73 -9.37 5.44
C LYS A 280 -13.66 -8.65 4.61
N SER A 281 -12.95 -7.70 5.19
CA SER A 281 -12.08 -6.75 4.46
C SER A 281 -10.58 -6.94 4.70
N GLY A 282 -10.19 -7.99 5.42
CA GLY A 282 -8.78 -8.31 5.67
C GLY A 282 -8.14 -7.39 6.72
N ILE A 283 -6.86 -7.06 6.50
CA ILE A 283 -6.01 -6.34 7.45
C ILE A 283 -6.04 -4.83 7.16
N ARG A 284 -6.38 -4.02 8.17
CA ARG A 284 -6.25 -2.55 8.15
C ARG A 284 -5.10 -2.13 9.04
N ARG A 285 -4.37 -1.09 8.63
CA ARG A 285 -3.29 -0.47 9.41
C ARG A 285 -3.58 0.99 9.62
N GLY A 286 -3.17 1.53 10.76
CA GLY A 286 -3.38 2.93 11.09
C GLY A 286 -2.56 3.37 12.28
N LYS A 287 -2.21 4.66 12.28
CA LYS A 287 -1.47 5.29 13.37
C LYS A 287 -2.44 5.90 14.37
N VAL A 288 -2.45 5.36 15.58
CA VAL A 288 -3.14 5.94 16.73
C VAL A 288 -2.23 6.98 17.35
N ARG A 289 -2.75 8.18 17.62
CA ARG A 289 -2.01 9.23 18.33
C ARG A 289 -2.63 9.48 19.69
N LEU A 290 -1.76 9.70 20.68
CA LEU A 290 -2.14 9.98 22.05
C LEU A 290 -1.49 11.28 22.54
N LEU A 291 -2.18 11.92 23.49
CA LEU A 291 -1.71 13.06 24.26
C LEU A 291 -1.76 12.72 25.75
N TYR A 292 -0.80 13.21 26.52
CA TYR A 292 -0.77 13.03 27.96
C TYR A 292 -1.53 14.16 28.67
N GLU A 293 -2.70 13.84 29.22
CA GLU A 293 -3.62 14.76 29.91
C GLU A 293 -4.16 14.08 31.18
N ASN A 294 -3.38 14.07 32.26
CA ASN A 294 -3.66 13.28 33.48
C ASN A 294 -3.83 11.77 33.17
N GLY A 295 -3.02 11.27 32.24
CA GLY A 295 -3.11 9.95 31.63
C GLY A 295 -3.06 10.04 30.10
N TRP A 296 -2.76 8.93 29.42
CA TRP A 296 -2.75 8.90 27.95
C TRP A 296 -4.17 8.90 27.39
N LYS A 297 -4.47 9.90 26.55
CA LYS A 297 -5.78 10.10 25.90
C LYS A 297 -5.61 10.08 24.39
N LEU A 298 -6.66 9.65 23.68
CA LEU A 298 -6.70 9.58 22.23
C LEU A 298 -6.77 10.98 21.61
N ASP A 299 -5.81 11.31 20.74
CA ASP A 299 -5.83 12.52 19.90
C ASP A 299 -6.29 12.20 18.48
N SER A 300 -6.03 10.99 18.00
CA SER A 300 -6.35 10.59 16.63
C SER A 300 -6.58 9.09 16.54
N TYR A 301 -7.70 8.70 15.93
CA TYR A 301 -8.06 7.30 15.69
C TYR A 301 -8.45 7.08 14.22
N PRO A 302 -7.67 6.28 13.46
CA PRO A 302 -7.84 6.20 12.01
C PRO A 302 -8.81 5.12 11.55
N PHE A 303 -9.35 4.29 12.45
CA PHE A 303 -10.12 3.11 12.04
C PHE A 303 -11.63 3.33 12.05
N ALA A 304 -12.12 4.09 13.03
CA ALA A 304 -13.47 4.64 13.07
C ALA A 304 -13.37 6.14 12.81
N GLY A 305 -13.72 6.56 11.59
CA GLY A 305 -13.74 7.96 11.19
C GLY A 305 -15.08 8.31 10.59
N PHE A 306 -15.62 9.46 11.00
CA PHE A 306 -16.63 10.19 10.24
C PHE A 306 -15.91 10.80 9.04
N GLY A 307 -16.08 10.20 7.86
CA GLY A 307 -15.75 10.83 6.60
C GLY A 307 -16.77 11.90 6.24
#